data_AF-A0A4R2P4E3-F1
#
_entry.id   AF-A0A4R2P4E3-F1
#
_cell.length_a   1.000
_cell.length_b   1.000
_cell.length_c   1.000
_cell.angle_alpha   90.00
_cell.angle_beta   90.00
_cell.angle_gamma   90.00
#
_symmetry.space_group_name_H-M   'P 1'
#
loop_
_entity.id
_entity.type
_entity.pdbx_description
1 polymer ?
#
loop_
_entity_poly.entity_id
_entity_poly.type
_entity_poly.pdbx_seq_one_letter_code
_entity_poly.pdbx_strand_id
1 'polypeptide(L)' 'MDKSTMSLVKVWKGQKGEYFNVNINELGIMLAVHKSKQPKSYAKIEDWISRDEESFITPLFDKDKEDE' A
#
# COMPACT_ATOMS: atom_id res chain seq x y z
N MET A 1 23.91 7.86 -13.03
CA MET A 1 22.84 7.02 -12.46
C MET A 1 22.52 7.58 -11.10
N ASP A 2 21.52 8.44 -11.00
CA ASP A 2 20.97 8.85 -9.72
C ASP A 2 20.36 7.61 -9.07
N LYS A 3 20.96 7.17 -7.96
CA LYS A 3 20.34 6.15 -7.11
C LYS A 3 19.17 6.85 -6.39
N SER A 4 18.03 6.96 -7.05
CA SER A 4 16.78 7.20 -6.34
C SER A 4 16.59 6.05 -5.37
N THR A 5 16.87 6.30 -4.09
CA THR A 5 16.46 5.43 -2.98
C THR A 5 14.94 5.49 -2.94
N MET A 6 14.28 4.78 -3.84
CA MET A 6 12.84 4.64 -3.84
C MET A 6 12.50 3.75 -2.65
N SER A 7 12.13 4.36 -1.53
CA SER A 7 11.60 3.62 -0.39
C SER A 7 10.37 2.86 -0.85
N LEU A 8 10.47 1.53 -0.85
CA LEU A 8 9.40 0.66 -1.33
C LEU A 8 8.21 0.74 -0.37
N VAL A 9 7.21 1.56 -0.71
CA VAL A 9 5.95 1.63 0.04
C VAL A 9 4.97 0.63 -0.58
N LYS A 10 4.60 -0.38 0.21
CA LYS A 10 3.57 -1.36 -0.16
C LYS A 10 2.23 -0.96 0.41
N VAL A 11 1.21 -0.91 -0.43
CA VAL A 11 -0.14 -0.50 0.00
C VAL A 11 -1.19 -1.49 -0.46
N TRP A 12 -2.09 -1.91 0.42
CA TRP A 12 -3.21 -2.78 0.05
C TRP A 12 -4.45 -2.51 0.89
N LYS A 13 -5.64 -2.81 0.33
CA LYS A 13 -6.91 -2.64 1.04
C LYS A 13 -7.09 -3.74 2.07
N GLY A 14 -7.59 -3.39 3.25
CA GLY A 14 -7.93 -4.35 4.29
C GLY A 14 -9.06 -5.28 3.86
N GLN A 15 -8.97 -6.57 4.19
CA GLN A 15 -9.98 -7.58 3.81
C GLN A 15 -11.31 -7.42 4.57
N LYS A 16 -11.28 -6.84 5.77
CA LYS A 16 -12.46 -6.66 6.64
C LYS A 16 -12.51 -5.22 7.16
N GLY A 17 -13.17 -4.34 6.42
CA GLY A 17 -13.40 -2.94 6.80
C GLY A 17 -12.79 -1.92 5.86
N GLU A 18 -13.17 -0.65 6.02
CA GLU A 18 -12.70 0.44 5.17
C GLU A 18 -11.39 1.04 5.70
N TYR A 19 -10.27 0.39 5.38
CA TYR A 19 -8.93 0.89 5.66
C TYR A 19 -7.90 0.37 4.65
N PHE A 20 -6.76 1.05 4.56
CA PHE A 20 -5.58 0.60 3.83
C PHE A 20 -4.47 0.24 4.80
N ASN A 21 -3.73 -0.82 4.47
CA ASN A 21 -2.45 -1.12 5.08
C ASN A 21 -1.36 -0.45 4.26
N VAL A 22 -0.44 0.23 4.95
CA VAL A 22 0.74 0.88 4.36
C VAL A 22 1.95 0.31 5.06
N ASN A 23 2.82 -0.36 4.31
CA ASN A 23 4.07 -0.91 4.80
C ASN A 23 5.25 -0.17 4.15
N ILE A 24 6.11 0.42 4.99
CA ILE A 24 7.34 1.08 4.57
C ILE A 24 8.50 0.17 4.99
N ASN A 25 8.93 -0.70 4.06
CA ASN A 25 9.86 -1.79 4.35
C ASN A 25 11.19 -1.30 4.96
N GLU A 26 11.75 -0.21 4.43
CA GLU A 26 13.03 0.34 4.88
C GLU A 26 13.00 0.85 6.32
N LEU A 27 11.82 1.22 6.81
CA LEU A 27 11.62 1.71 8.18
C LEU A 27 11.08 0.62 9.12
N GLY A 28 10.70 -0.55 8.58
CA GLY A 28 10.01 -1.59 9.36
C GLY A 28 8.65 -1.14 9.92
N ILE A 29 8.01 -0.17 9.28
CA ILE A 29 6.77 0.45 9.77
C ILE A 29 5.56 -0.12 9.04
N MET A 30 4.54 -0.49 9.80
CA MET A 30 3.22 -0.87 9.31
C MET A 30 2.16 0.07 9.87
N LEU A 31 1.37 0.69 8.99
CA LEU A 31 0.30 1.63 9.34
C LEU A 31 -1.04 1.16 8.79
N ALA A 32 -2.10 1.33 9.59
CA ALA A 32 -3.47 1.15 9.16
C ALA A 32 -4.16 2.52 9.01
N VAL A 33 -4.49 2.88 7.77
CA VAL A 33 -5.17 4.14 7.43
C VAL A 33 -6.66 3.86 7.31
N HIS A 34 -7.42 4.11 8.38
CA HIS A 34 -8.87 3.92 8.42
C HIS A 34 -9.62 5.09 7.79
N LYS A 35 -10.61 4.81 6.95
CA LYS A 35 -11.46 5.84 6.33
C LYS A 35 -12.20 6.70 7.36
N SER A 36 -12.69 6.08 8.44
CA SER A 36 -13.44 6.78 9.50
C SER A 36 -12.57 7.69 10.37
N LYS A 37 -11.29 7.36 10.56
CA LYS A 37 -10.36 8.11 11.43
C LYS A 37 -9.46 9.06 10.63
N GLN A 38 -9.12 8.70 9.40
CA GLN A 38 -8.16 9.38 8.54
C GLN A 38 -8.70 9.52 7.10
N PRO A 39 -9.87 10.18 6.92
CA PRO A 39 -10.56 10.21 5.63
C PRO A 39 -9.74 10.87 4.52
N LYS A 40 -8.96 11.91 4.85
CA LYS A 40 -8.11 12.62 3.87
C LYS A 40 -6.95 11.73 3.38
N SER A 41 -6.28 11.02 4.28
CA SER A 41 -5.18 10.11 3.93
C SER A 41 -5.71 8.91 3.17
N TYR A 42 -6.87 8.37 3.59
CA TYR A 42 -7.53 7.27 2.89
C TYR A 42 -7.86 7.66 1.44
N ALA A 43 -8.49 8.82 1.22
CA ALA A 43 -8.84 9.28 -0.13
C ALA A 43 -7.59 9.48 -1.02
N LYS A 44 -6.50 10.01 -0.47
CA LYS A 44 -5.24 10.14 -1.21
C LYS A 44 -4.67 8.79 -1.64
N ILE A 45 -4.66 7.81 -0.73
CA ILE A 45 -4.18 6.46 -1.03
C ILE A 45 -5.06 5.80 -2.08
N GLU A 46 -6.38 5.97 -1.99
CA GLU A 46 -7.33 5.47 -2.98
C GLU A 46 -7.10 6.09 -4.37
N ASP A 47 -6.80 7.39 -4.43
CA ASP A 47 -6.45 8.10 -5.67
C ASP A 47 -5.12 7.60 -6.27
N TRP A 48 -4.10 7.36 -5.43
CA TRP A 48 -2.81 6.81 -5.86
C TRP A 48 -2.94 5.42 -6.47
N ILE A 49 -3.69 4.53 -5.81
CA ILE A 49 -3.93 3.17 -6.32
C ILE A 49 -4.74 3.21 -7.61
N SER A 50 -5.72 4.11 -7.72
CA SER A 50 -6.60 4.20 -8.89
C SER A 50 -5.89 4.73 -10.14
N ARG A 51 -4.81 5.51 -9.96
CA ARG A 51 -4.01 6.09 -11.06
C ARG A 51 -2.85 5.21 -11.51
N ASP A 52 -2.68 4.04 -10.89
CA ASP A 52 -1.59 3.10 -11.16
C ASP A 52 -0.21 3.82 -11.15
N GLU A 53 -0.04 4.78 -10.23
CA GLU A 53 1.24 5.47 -10.06
C GLU A 53 2.27 4.43 -9.57
N GLU A 54 3.11 3.94 -10.50
CA GLU A 54 4.15 2.90 -10.32
C GLU A 54 5.13 3.15 -9.15
N SER A 55 5.07 4.33 -8.53
CA SER A 55 5.80 4.67 -7.30
C SER A 55 5.27 3.96 -6.05
N PHE A 56 4.12 3.29 -6.13
CA PHE A 56 3.54 2.49 -5.05
C PHE A 56 3.37 1.05 -5.49
N ILE A 57 4.17 0.15 -4.92
CA ILE A 57 4.01 -1.28 -5.20
C ILE A 57 2.82 -1.78 -4.41
N THR A 58 1.64 -1.78 -5.02
CA THR A 58 0.54 -2.65 -4.61
C THR A 58 1.06 -4.09 -4.66
N PRO A 59 1.15 -4.82 -3.54
CA PRO A 59 1.45 -6.24 -3.62
C PRO A 59 0.30 -6.87 -4.41
N LEU A 60 0.59 -7.30 -5.63
CA LEU A 60 -0.22 -8.29 -6.32
C LEU A 60 -0.18 -9.51 -5.40
N PHE A 61 -1.27 -9.76 -4.68
CA PHE A 61 -1.45 -11.06 -4.05
C PHE A 61 -1.63 -12.03 -5.22
N ASP A 62 -0.53 -12.60 -5.69
CA ASP A 62 -0.57 -13.76 -6.57
C ASP A 62 -1.40 -14.80 -5.84
N LYS A 63 -2.60 -15.01 -6.36
CA LYS A 63 -3.57 -15.97 -5.83
C LYS A 63 -3.22 -17.40 -6.28
N ASP A 64 -1.96 -17.65 -6.61
CA ASP A 64 -1.50 -18.89 -7.20
C ASP A 64 -0.17 -19.32 -6.59
N LYS A 65 -0.22 -20.49 -5.92
CA LYS A 65 0.87 -21.33 -5.41
C LYS A 65 1.33 -21.08 -3.96
N GLU A 66 0.40 -21.29 -3.02
CA GLU A 66 0.67 -22.30 -1.98
C GLU A 66 0.20 -23.65 -2.53
N ASP A 67 0.92 -24.72 -2.15
CA ASP A 67 0.77 -26.13 -2.57
C ASP A 67 1.58 -26.58 -3.81
N GLU A 68 2.89 -26.80 -3.61
CA GLU A 68 3.50 -28.16 -3.70
C GLU A 68 4.85 -28.22 -2.96
#